data_AF-G7GC10-F1
#
_entry.id   AF-G7GC10-F1
#
_cell.length_a   1.000
_cell.length_b   1.000
_cell.length_c   1.000
_cell.angle_alpha   90.00
_cell.angle_beta   90.00
_cell.angle_gamma   90.00
#
_symmetry.space_group_name_H-M   'P 1'
#
loop_
_entity.id
_entity.type
_entity.pdbx_description
1 polymer ?
#
loop_
_entity_poly.entity_id
_entity_poly.type
_entity_poly.pdbx_seq_one_letter_code
_entity_poly.pdbx_strand_id
1 'polypeptide(L)' 'MMSLSRIRLASLHDKVMSAEQAARFIENDMTVGMSGFTRAGEAKAVPQALVEQAKKIR' A
#
# COMPACT_ATOMS: atom_id res chain seq x y z
N MET A 1 14.29 -10.86 7.40
CA MET A 1 14.70 -10.33 6.08
C MET A 1 13.53 -10.48 5.12
N MET A 2 13.06 -9.41 4.48
CA MET A 2 12.05 -9.55 3.41
C MET A 2 12.67 -10.30 2.22
N SER A 3 12.01 -11.34 1.73
CA SER A 3 12.44 -12.08 0.55
C SER A 3 11.89 -11.42 -0.72
N LEU A 4 12.76 -11.07 -1.66
CA LEU A 4 12.37 -10.50 -2.96
C LEU A 4 11.97 -11.56 -4.00
N SER A 5 11.97 -12.84 -3.62
CA SER A 5 11.68 -14.00 -4.50
C SER A 5 10.31 -13.94 -5.20
N ARG A 6 9.35 -13.19 -4.67
CA ARG A 6 8.02 -12.99 -5.28
C ARG A 6 8.05 -11.96 -6.42
N ILE A 7 9.02 -11.07 -6.44
CA ILE A 7 9.19 -10.01 -7.44
C ILE A 7 10.29 -10.46 -8.42
N ARG A 8 9.88 -11.13 -9.50
CA ARG A 8 10.82 -11.78 -10.44
C ARG A 8 11.59 -10.80 -11.32
N LEU A 9 11.05 -9.59 -11.53
CA LEU A 9 11.72 -8.54 -12.30
C LEU A 9 12.57 -7.70 -11.34
N ALA A 10 13.90 -7.79 -11.47
CA ALA A 10 14.85 -7.17 -10.54
C ALA A 10 14.73 -5.64 -10.46
N SER A 11 14.42 -4.95 -11.56
CA SER A 11 14.27 -3.49 -11.56
C SER A 11 13.10 -2.97 -10.71
N LEU A 12 12.18 -3.85 -10.28
CA LEU A 12 11.09 -3.48 -9.37
C LEU A 12 11.50 -3.55 -7.89
N HIS A 13 12.66 -4.12 -7.57
CA HIS A 13 13.15 -4.19 -6.19
C HIS A 13 13.35 -2.78 -5.60
N ASP A 14 13.77 -1.82 -6.44
CA ASP A 14 13.96 -0.42 -6.06
C ASP A 14 12.65 0.30 -5.70
N LYS A 15 11.49 -0.29 -6.03
CA LYS A 15 10.17 0.26 -5.72
C LYS A 15 9.57 -0.33 -4.43
N VAL A 16 10.27 -1.27 -3.79
CA VAL A 16 9.82 -1.84 -2.52
C VAL A 16 9.98 -0.79 -1.43
N MET A 17 8.90 -0.50 -0.71
CA MET A 17 8.86 0.51 0.34
C MET A 17 7.87 0.12 1.45
N SER A 18 7.85 0.88 2.54
CA SER A 18 6.92 0.63 3.64
C SER A 18 5.48 0.98 3.27
N ALA A 19 4.50 0.42 4.00
CA ALA A 19 3.09 0.74 3.78
C ALA A 19 2.78 2.22 4.03
N GLU A 20 3.47 2.83 5.01
CA GLU A 20 3.36 4.24 5.36
C GLU A 20 3.96 5.14 4.27
N GLN A 21 5.06 4.74 3.64
CA GLN A 21 5.62 5.45 2.49
C GLN A 21 4.66 5.37 1.30
N ALA A 22 4.09 4.19 1.03
CA ALA A 22 3.14 4.00 -0.05
C ALA A 22 1.84 4.79 0.15
N ALA A 23 1.32 4.84 1.39
CA ALA A 23 0.09 5.57 1.70
C ALA A 23 0.19 7.08 1.41
N ARG A 24 1.39 7.67 1.46
CA ARG A 24 1.62 9.08 1.14
C ARG A 24 1.37 9.44 -0.33
N PHE A 25 1.32 8.47 -1.24
CA PHE A 25 0.95 8.72 -2.63
C PHE A 25 -0.57 8.89 -2.81
N ILE A 26 -1.37 8.57 -1.80
CA ILE A 26 -2.82 8.76 -1.81
C ILE A 26 -3.11 10.08 -1.10
N GLU A 27 -3.61 11.05 -1.86
CA GLU A 27 -3.86 12.41 -1.38
C GLU A 27 -5.37 12.68 -1.25
N ASN A 28 -5.70 13.83 -0.66
CA ASN A 28 -7.10 14.24 -0.50
C ASN A 28 -7.80 14.32 -1.86
N ASP A 29 -9.09 14.02 -1.87
CA ASP A 29 -9.98 14.03 -3.05
C ASP A 29 -9.64 13.02 -4.16
N MET A 30 -8.65 12.12 -3.95
CA MET A 30 -8.40 11.03 -4.89
C MET A 30 -9.47 9.93 -4.81
N THR A 31 -9.93 9.46 -5.97
CA THR A 31 -10.69 8.21 -6.07
C THR A 31 -9.74 7.03 -6.16
N VAL A 32 -9.85 6.08 -5.22
CA VAL A 32 -8.94 4.92 -5.13
C VAL A 32 -9.69 3.63 -5.46
N GLY A 33 -9.23 2.93 -6.50
CA GLY A 33 -9.66 1.56 -6.79
C GLY A 33 -8.79 0.55 -6.06
N MET A 34 -9.41 -0.38 -5.33
CA MET A 34 -8.70 -1.42 -4.57
C MET A 34 -9.19 -2.81 -4.95
N SER A 35 -8.30 -3.80 -4.92
CA SER A 35 -8.68 -5.20 -5.05
C SER A 35 -9.45 -5.68 -3.82
N GLY A 36 -10.31 -6.68 -4.00
CA GLY A 36 -11.07 -7.32 -2.93
C GLY A 36 -12.47 -7.72 -3.37
N PHE A 37 -12.84 -8.98 -3.18
CA PHE A 37 -14.20 -9.45 -3.44
C PHE A 37 -14.58 -10.51 -2.40
N THR A 38 -15.72 -10.34 -1.73
CA THR A 38 -16.22 -11.28 -0.71
C THR A 38 -15.17 -11.71 0.33
N ARG A 39 -14.36 -10.77 0.85
CA ARG A 39 -13.24 -10.98 1.81
C ARG A 39 -11.99 -11.68 1.25
N ALA A 40 -11.89 -11.90 -0.06
CA ALA A 40 -10.72 -12.47 -0.71
C ALA A 40 -9.97 -11.43 -1.56
N GLY A 41 -8.64 -11.45 -1.51
CA GLY A 41 -7.77 -10.62 -2.37
C GLY A 41 -7.67 -9.13 -2.01
N GLU A 42 -8.14 -8.73 -0.83
CA GLU A 42 -8.11 -7.34 -0.40
C GLU A 42 -6.68 -6.84 -0.09
N ALA A 43 -6.39 -5.59 -0.48
CA ALA A 43 -5.22 -4.90 0.02
C ALA A 43 -5.42 -4.57 1.51
N LYS A 44 -4.39 -4.81 2.34
CA LYS A 44 -4.50 -4.73 3.81
C LYS A 44 -3.60 -3.67 4.43
N ALA A 45 -2.29 -3.78 4.21
CA ALA A 45 -1.31 -2.94 4.90
C ALA A 45 -1.37 -1.44 4.53
N VAL A 46 -1.45 -1.12 3.23
CA VAL A 46 -1.51 0.28 2.78
C VAL A 46 -2.80 0.99 3.22
N PRO A 47 -4.00 0.38 3.10
CA PRO A 47 -5.23 0.98 3.63
C PRO A 47 -5.18 1.23 5.14
N GLN A 48 -4.61 0.31 5.92
CA GLN A 48 -4.42 0.51 7.36
C GLN A 48 -3.49 1.69 7.64
N ALA A 49 -2.35 1.79 6.94
CA ALA A 49 -1.42 2.91 7.08
C ALA A 49 -2.05 4.25 6.68
N LEU A 50 -2.89 4.27 5.62
CA LEU A 50 -3.62 5.46 5.19
C LEU A 50 -4.59 5.95 6.29
N VAL A 51 -5.32 5.05 6.94
CA VAL A 51 -6.20 5.39 8.08
C VAL A 51 -5.40 6.02 9.22
N GLU A 52 -4.25 5.44 9.58
CA GLU A 52 -3.40 5.99 10.64
C GLU A 52 -2.78 7.34 10.25
N GLN A 53 -2.46 7.56 8.98
CA GLN A 53 -2.01 8.86 8.48
C GLN A 53 -3.13 9.91 8.57
N ALA A 54 -4.34 9.57 8.13
CA ALA A 54 -5.50 10.46 8.17
C ALA A 54 -5.83 10.89 9.61
N LYS A 55 -5.70 9.99 10.60
CA LYS A 55 -5.89 10.30 12.02
C LYS A 55 -4.91 11.35 12.56
N LYS A 56 -3.71 11.47 12.00
CA LYS A 56 -2.67 12.41 12.47
C LYS A 56 -2.83 13.83 11.94
N ILE A 57 -3.60 14.00 10.86
CA ILE A 57 -3.83 15.29 10.20
C ILE A 57 -5.07 16.01 10.78
N ARG A 58 -5.87 15.28 11.57
CA ARG A 58 -7.07 15.76 12.26
C ARG A 58 -6.72 16.28 13.65
#